data_AF-A0A699RYA7-F1
#
_entry.id   AF-A0A699RYA7-F1
#
_cell.length_a   1.000
_cell.length_b   1.000
_cell.length_c   1.000
_cell.angle_alpha   90.00
_cell.angle_beta   90.00
_cell.angle_gamma   90.00
#
_symmetry.space_group_name_H-M   'P 1'
#
loop_
_entity.id
_entity.type
_entity.pdbx_description
1 polymer ?
#
loop_
_entity_poly.entity_id
_entity_poly.type
_entity_poly.pdbx_seq_one_letter_code
_entity_poly.pdbx_strand_id
1 'polypeptide(L)'
;MTKKQKKEYYMAVIKSNLGWRFKDFKGMTFEEIEAKFAEVWKQVEDFIPMGLKEEIERLKRKCLNLEKEQVKKQKSSEEALEIETSTE
;
A
#
# COMPACT_ATOMS: atom_id res chain seq x y z
N MET A 1 9.00 3.38 4.57
CA MET A 1 8.37 2.64 3.46
C MET A 1 9.43 1.93 2.61
N THR A 2 9.49 0.60 2.70
CA THR A 2 10.32 -0.24 1.81
C THR A 2 9.77 -0.21 0.37
N LYS A 3 10.59 -0.58 -0.63
CA LYS A 3 10.14 -0.67 -2.04
C LYS A 3 8.89 -1.55 -2.19
N LYS A 4 8.80 -2.63 -1.40
CA LYS A 4 7.64 -3.54 -1.36
C LYS A 4 6.38 -2.84 -0.87
N GLN A 5 6.46 -2.15 0.27
CA GLN A 5 5.33 -1.40 0.83
C GLN A 5 4.82 -0.28 -0.09
N LYS A 6 5.73 0.44 -0.77
CA LYS A 6 5.34 1.45 -1.77
C LYS A 6 4.55 0.82 -2.92
N LYS A 7 5.01 -0.32 -3.44
CA LYS A 7 4.33 -1.04 -4.52
C LYS A 7 2.93 -1.49 -4.10
N GLU A 8 2.79 -2.04 -2.90
CA GLU A 8 1.49 -2.47 -2.35
C GLU A 8 0.53 -1.29 -2.17
N TYR A 9 1.03 -0.17 -1.64
CA TYR A 9 0.25 1.07 -1.51
C TYR A 9 -0.24 1.60 -2.86
N TYR A 10 0.63 1.71 -3.87
CA TYR A 10 0.24 2.17 -5.20
C TYR A 10 -0.80 1.25 -5.84
N MET A 11 -0.61 -0.07 -5.77
CA MET A 11 -1.61 -1.02 -6.27
C MET A 11 -2.96 -0.88 -5.55
N ALA A 12 -2.98 -0.65 -4.24
CA ALA A 12 -4.21 -0.45 -3.48
C ALA A 12 -4.96 0.82 -3.92
N VAL A 13 -4.24 1.93 -4.13
CA VAL A 13 -4.84 3.20 -4.59
C VAL A 13 -5.38 3.07 -6.01
N ILE A 14 -4.61 2.48 -6.94
CA ILE A 14 -5.04 2.29 -8.33
C ILE A 14 -6.27 1.35 -8.38
N LYS A 15 -6.25 0.25 -7.63
CA LYS A 15 -7.38 -0.70 -7.52
C LYS A 15 -8.67 -0.04 -7.06
N SER A 16 -8.59 0.85 -6.08
CA SER A 16 -9.74 1.57 -5.54
C SER A 16 -10.37 2.55 -6.52
N ASN A 17 -9.61 3.10 -7.46
CA ASN A 17 -10.08 4.15 -8.37
C ASN A 17 -10.53 3.61 -9.73
N LEU A 18 -9.81 2.63 -10.29
CA LEU A 18 -10.04 2.16 -11.65
C LEU A 18 -10.75 0.80 -11.73
N GLY A 19 -11.01 0.12 -10.61
CA GLY A 19 -11.61 -1.22 -10.59
C GLY A 19 -10.64 -2.36 -10.97
N TRP A 20 -9.33 -2.12 -10.93
CA TRP A 20 -8.30 -3.08 -11.33
C TRP A 20 -8.11 -4.16 -10.26
N ARG A 21 -7.80 -5.39 -10.66
CA ARG A 21 -7.52 -6.52 -9.75
C ARG A 21 -6.02 -6.76 -9.68
N PHE A 22 -5.59 -7.44 -8.62
CA PHE A 22 -4.17 -7.78 -8.44
C PHE A 22 -3.57 -8.54 -9.63
N LYS A 23 -4.38 -9.40 -10.27
CA LYS A 23 -3.99 -10.15 -11.47
C LYS A 23 -3.58 -9.25 -12.64
N ASP A 24 -4.18 -8.07 -12.73
CA ASP A 24 -3.94 -7.14 -13.83
C ASP A 24 -2.58 -6.44 -13.68
N PHE A 25 -1.99 -6.43 -12.48
CA PHE A 25 -0.64 -5.93 -12.20
C PHE A 25 0.43 -7.02 -12.28
N LYS A 26 0.05 -8.29 -12.48
CA LYS A 26 0.98 -9.41 -12.54
C LYS A 26 1.80 -9.32 -13.83
N GLY A 27 3.09 -9.08 -13.70
CA GLY A 27 4.00 -8.88 -14.84
C GLY A 27 4.33 -7.42 -15.14
N MET A 28 3.67 -6.44 -14.48
CA MET A 28 4.08 -5.04 -14.58
C MET A 28 5.32 -4.73 -13.74
N THR A 29 6.17 -3.88 -14.30
CA THR A 29 7.32 -3.32 -13.58
C THR A 29 6.86 -2.28 -12.57
N PHE A 30 7.75 -1.91 -11.65
CA PHE A 30 7.45 -0.87 -10.67
C PHE A 30 7.19 0.49 -11.34
N GLU A 31 7.94 0.81 -12.39
CA GLU A 31 7.82 2.07 -13.14
C GLU A 31 6.47 2.18 -13.87
N GLU A 32 5.97 1.09 -14.46
CA GLU A 32 4.63 1.08 -15.08
C GLU A 32 3.51 1.30 -14.07
N ILE A 33 3.66 0.71 -12.87
CA ILE A 33 2.71 0.90 -11.76
C ILE A 33 2.78 2.33 -11.23
N GLU A 34 3.98 2.91 -11.14
CA GLU A 34 4.20 4.29 -10.71
C GLU A 34 3.61 5.29 -11.72
N ALA A 35 3.77 5.04 -13.02
CA ALA A 35 3.17 5.86 -14.07
C ALA A 35 1.64 5.86 -13.99
N LYS A 36 1.02 4.68 -13.82
CA LYS A 36 -0.44 4.57 -13.63
C LYS A 36 -0.90 5.21 -12.32
N PHE A 37 -0.10 5.12 -11.27
CA PHE A 37 -0.39 5.81 -10.03
C PHE A 37 -0.41 7.33 -10.26
N ALA A 38 0.55 7.89 -10.99
CA ALA A 38 0.60 9.32 -11.30
C ALA A 38 -0.60 9.76 -12.15
N GLU A 39 -1.05 8.95 -13.10
CA GLU A 39 -2.26 9.20 -13.89
C GLU A 39 -3.52 9.25 -13.01
N VAL A 40 -3.71 8.23 -12.16
CA VAL A 40 -4.81 8.19 -11.20
C VAL A 40 -4.72 9.35 -10.20
N TRP A 41 -3.52 9.66 -9.71
CA TRP A 41 -3.28 10.75 -8.78
C TRP A 41 -3.64 12.10 -9.40
N LYS A 42 -3.31 12.31 -10.69
CA LYS A 42 -3.68 13.51 -11.43
C LYS A 42 -5.20 13.61 -11.61
N GLN A 43 -5.88 12.51 -11.93
CA GLN A 43 -7.35 12.49 -12.00
C GLN A 43 -7.99 12.83 -10.65
N VAL A 44 -7.43 12.28 -9.57
CA VAL A 44 -7.85 12.60 -8.21
C VAL A 44 -7.61 14.08 -7.95
N GLU A 45 -6.42 14.62 -8.23
CA GLU A 45 -6.08 16.05 -8.05
C GLU A 45 -6.98 16.99 -8.87
N ASP A 46 -7.30 16.64 -10.12
CA ASP A 46 -8.19 17.39 -11.00
C ASP A 46 -9.67 17.34 -10.54
N PHE A 47 -10.08 16.30 -9.80
CA PHE A 47 -11.42 16.15 -9.22
C PHE A 47 -11.58 16.81 -7.83
N ILE A 48 -10.50 17.34 -7.24
CA ILE A 48 -10.48 17.84 -5.86
C ILE A 48 -10.72 19.36 -5.84
N PRO A 49 -11.93 19.85 -5.48
CA PRO A 49 -12.02 21.16 -4.85
C PRO A 49 -11.32 21.08 -3.49
N MET A 50 -10.70 22.17 -3.03
CA MET A 50 -9.90 22.39 -1.81
C MET A 50 -10.05 21.44 -0.59
N GLY A 51 -11.21 20.80 -0.37
CA GLY A 51 -11.54 19.93 0.77
C GLY A 51 -10.84 18.56 0.84
N LEU A 52 -10.29 18.01 -0.24
CA LEU A 52 -9.70 16.65 -0.19
C LEU A 52 -8.22 16.60 0.25
N LYS A 53 -7.55 17.76 0.43
CA LYS A 53 -6.24 17.82 1.11
C LYS A 53 -6.29 17.13 2.47
N GLU A 54 -7.42 17.28 3.16
CA GLU A 54 -7.69 16.66 4.45
C GLU A 54 -7.86 15.13 4.35
N GLU A 55 -8.41 14.61 3.25
CA GLU A 55 -8.58 13.17 3.02
C GLU A 55 -7.25 12.49 2.66
N ILE A 56 -6.38 13.17 1.90
CA ILE A 56 -4.99 12.73 1.67
C ILE A 56 -4.23 12.68 2.99
N GLU A 57 -4.39 13.68 3.84
CA GLU A 57 -3.78 13.71 5.17
C GLU A 57 -4.34 12.59 6.06
N ARG A 58 -5.65 12.32 5.97
CA ARG A 58 -6.33 11.23 6.69
C ARG A 58 -5.89 9.85 6.18
N LEU A 59 -5.67 9.70 4.89
CA LEU A 59 -5.14 8.48 4.28
C LEU A 59 -3.68 8.25 4.69
N LYS A 60 -2.85 9.29 4.72
CA LYS A 60 -1.49 9.24 5.29
C LYS A 60 -1.50 8.79 6.76
N ARG A 61 -2.43 9.32 7.58
CA ARG A 61 -2.63 8.87 8.97
C ARG A 61 -3.08 7.40 9.06
N LYS A 62 -4.01 6.96 8.21
CA LYS A 62 -4.44 5.54 8.15
C LYS A 62 -3.32 4.61 7.69
N CYS A 63 -2.51 5.02 6.73
CA CYS A 63 -1.35 4.27 6.25
C CYS A 63 -0.29 4.10 7.35
N LEU A 64 -0.01 5.15 8.14
CA LEU A 64 0.90 5.09 9.29
C LEU A 64 0.39 4.15 10.39
N ASN A 65 -0.92 4.16 10.66
CA ASN A 65 -1.52 3.22 11.62
C ASN A 65 -1.46 1.77 11.13
N LEU A 66 -1.69 1.55 9.83
CA LEU A 66 -1.52 0.23 9.22
C LEU A 66 -0.08 -0.26 9.40
N GLU A 67 0.93 0.57 9.13
CA GLU A 67 2.36 0.24 9.32
C GLU A 67 2.68 -0.18 10.76
N LYS A 68 2.15 0.52 11.77
CA LYS A 68 2.28 0.15 13.19
C LYS A 68 1.62 -1.20 13.52
N GLU A 69 0.46 -1.49 12.94
CA GLU A 69 -0.23 -2.77 13.14
C GLU A 69 0.54 -3.95 12.52
N GLN A 70 1.13 -3.76 11.32
CA GLN A 70 1.94 -4.80 10.68
C GLN A 70 3.24 -5.08 11.45
N VAL A 71 3.89 -4.03 11.98
CA VAL A 71 5.10 -4.17 12.81
C VAL A 71 4.80 -4.94 14.11
N LYS A 72 3.63 -4.71 14.71
CA LYS A 72 3.22 -5.43 15.92
C LYS A 72 2.90 -6.91 15.64
N LYS A 73 2.31 -7.22 14.47
CA LYS A 73 2.03 -8.59 14.03
C LYS A 73 3.28 -9.35 13.56
N GLN A 74 4.27 -8.68 12.96
CA GLN A 74 5.54 -9.34 12.60
C GLN A 74 6.34 -9.76 13.83
N LYS A 75 6.38 -8.95 14.90
CA LYS A 75 7.09 -9.33 16.13
C LYS A 75 6.52 -10.58 16.81
N SER A 76 5.21 -10.82 16.75
CA SER A 76 4.63 -12.06 17.31
C SER A 76 4.77 -13.28 16.39
N SER A 77 4.97 -13.07 15.08
CA SER A 77 5.15 -14.16 14.11
C SER A 77 6.59 -14.68 14.07
N GLU A 78 7.57 -13.85 14.42
CA GLU A 78 8.98 -14.26 14.55
C GLU A 78 9.17 -15.10 15.83
N GLU A 79 8.55 -14.70 16.94
CA GLU A 79 8.55 -15.44 18.22
C GLU A 79 7.83 -16.80 18.11
N ALA A 80 6.81 -16.93 17.24
CA ALA A 80 6.11 -18.19 16.98
C ALA A 80 6.87 -19.13 16.02
N LEU A 81 7.80 -18.62 15.21
CA LEU A 81 8.58 -19.41 14.26
C LEU A 81 9.82 -20.03 14.93
N GLU A 82 10.41 -19.36 15.92
CA GLU A 82 11.61 -19.87 16.63
C GLU A 82 11.33 -21.12 17.50
N ILE A 83 10.08 -21.33 17.92
CA ILE A 83 9.70 -22.52 18.72
C ILE A 83 9.52 -23.80 17.90
N GLU A 84 9.33 -23.73 16.58
CA GLU A 84 9.21 -24.93 15.73
C GLU A 84 10.58 -25.51 15.31
N THR A 85 11.66 -24.72 15.30
CA THR A 85 12.99 -25.19 14.85
C THR A 85 13.90 -25.75 15.95
N SER A 86 13.44 -25.81 17.21
CA SER A 86 14.23 -26.32 18.34
C SER A 86 13.82 -27.71 18.83
N THR A 87 13.02 -28.44 18.05
CA THR A 87 12.65 -29.83 18.35
C THR A 87 13.20 -30.76 17.26
N GLU A 88 14.52 -30.92 17.23
CA GLU A 88 15.19 -32.09 16.65
C GLU A 88 16.33 -32.52 17.56
#